data_AF-A0A9P5Z6E3-F1
#
_entry.id   AF-A0A9P5Z6E3-F1
#
_cell.length_a   1.000
_cell.length_b   1.000
_cell.length_c   1.000
_cell.angle_alpha   90.00
_cell.angle_beta   90.00
_cell.angle_gamma   90.00
#
_symmetry.space_group_name_H-M   'P 1'
#
loop_
_entity.id
_entity.type
_entity.pdbx_description
1 polymer ?
#
loop_
_entity_poly.entity_id
_entity_poly.type
_entity_poly.pdbx_seq_one_letter_code
_entity_poly.pdbx_strand_id
1 'polypeptide(L)'
;TILNKAGVALFEKNLEHYQPADPLYEYYTDVDGKQQRRNRDLPPGLSQRDEHILQSVKKRAHYLDKGLNICGLHFGWSFFIGIIPIIGDIIDAVLNYMLVVRVARHADIPDWLLHEMLLNNAISAAVGLVPFAGDVFIAVFKANWRNAALLEEYLRIRGEGFIK
;
A
#
# COMPACT_ATOMS: atom_id res chain seq x y z
N THR A 1 -5.25 -24.03 -17.61
CA THR A 1 -6.58 -23.67 -18.14
C THR A 1 -6.59 -22.18 -18.37
N ILE A 2 -6.35 -21.78 -19.61
CA ILE A 2 -5.86 -20.45 -19.96
C ILE A 2 -7.07 -19.53 -20.15
N LEU A 3 -7.18 -18.50 -19.31
CA LEU A 3 -8.14 -17.42 -19.47
C LEU A 3 -7.93 -16.79 -20.86
N ASN A 4 -8.97 -16.71 -21.69
CA ASN A 4 -8.88 -16.11 -23.03
C ASN A 4 -8.51 -14.61 -22.90
N LYS A 5 -7.83 -14.00 -23.90
CA LYS A 5 -7.38 -12.58 -23.83
C LYS A 5 -8.50 -11.61 -23.45
N ALA A 6 -9.72 -11.89 -23.91
CA ALA A 6 -10.91 -11.11 -23.56
C ALA A 6 -11.29 -11.22 -22.07
N GLY A 7 -11.10 -12.39 -21.45
CA GLY A 7 -11.32 -12.59 -20.02
C GLY A 7 -10.27 -11.88 -19.16
N VAL A 8 -9.00 -11.85 -19.60
CA VAL A 8 -7.93 -11.10 -18.93
C VAL A 8 -8.21 -9.60 -19.00
N ALA A 9 -8.56 -9.08 -20.17
CA ALA A 9 -8.89 -7.66 -20.34
C ALA A 9 -10.14 -7.23 -19.54
N LEU A 10 -11.14 -8.11 -19.42
CA LEU A 10 -12.31 -7.84 -18.58
C LEU A 10 -11.95 -7.85 -17.10
N PHE A 11 -11.09 -8.78 -16.67
CA PHE A 11 -10.58 -8.81 -15.30
C PHE A 11 -9.76 -7.55 -15.00
N GLU A 12 -8.88 -7.12 -15.90
CA GLU A 12 -8.11 -5.87 -15.79
C GLU A 12 -8.97 -4.63 -15.61
N LYS A 13 -10.10 -4.53 -16.32
CA LYS A 13 -11.05 -3.43 -16.13
C LYS A 13 -11.75 -3.44 -14.77
N ASN A 14 -11.88 -4.60 -14.14
CA ASN A 14 -12.51 -4.75 -12.83
C ASN A 14 -11.49 -4.85 -11.68
N LEU A 15 -10.19 -4.89 -11.98
CA LEU A 15 -9.11 -5.03 -10.99
C LEU A 15 -9.11 -3.89 -9.97
N GLU A 16 -9.47 -2.68 -10.40
CA GLU A 16 -9.56 -1.51 -9.52
C GLU A 16 -10.54 -1.70 -8.36
N HIS A 17 -11.61 -2.48 -8.55
CA HIS A 17 -12.60 -2.72 -7.50
C HIS A 17 -12.10 -3.66 -6.38
N TYR A 18 -11.10 -4.49 -6.67
CA TYR A 18 -10.52 -5.43 -5.70
C TYR A 18 -9.35 -4.82 -4.91
N GLN A 19 -8.87 -3.64 -5.33
CA GLN A 19 -7.81 -2.93 -4.63
C GLN A 19 -8.35 -2.35 -3.32
N PRO A 20 -7.54 -2.33 -2.24
CA PRO A 20 -7.89 -1.56 -1.06
C PRO A 20 -8.02 -0.07 -1.41
N ALA A 21 -8.75 0.68 -0.57
CA ALA A 21 -8.86 2.14 -0.76
C ALA A 21 -7.49 2.81 -0.65
N ASP A 22 -7.25 3.84 -1.48
CA ASP A 22 -6.04 4.64 -1.42
C ASP A 22 -5.95 5.33 -0.05
N PRO A 23 -4.85 5.16 0.70
CA PRO A 23 -4.74 5.76 2.01
C PRO A 23 -4.67 7.30 1.93
N LEU A 24 -4.09 7.89 0.88
CA LEU A 24 -3.81 9.32 0.84
C LEU A 24 -4.92 10.15 0.19
N TYR A 25 -5.59 9.61 -0.84
CA TYR A 25 -6.55 10.36 -1.64
C TYR A 25 -7.93 9.70 -1.66
N GLU A 26 -8.96 10.54 -1.66
CA GLU A 26 -10.34 10.14 -1.96
C GLU A 26 -10.77 10.74 -3.30
N TYR A 27 -11.47 9.93 -4.09
CA TYR A 27 -12.06 10.35 -5.35
C TYR A 27 -13.54 10.62 -5.13
N TYR A 28 -14.01 11.80 -5.53
CA TYR A 28 -15.41 12.18 -5.46
C TYR A 28 -15.86 12.71 -6.82
N THR A 29 -17.13 12.47 -7.13
CA THR A 29 -17.76 13.01 -8.34
C THR A 29 -18.29 14.39 -8.02
N ASP A 30 -17.77 15.39 -8.72
CA ASP A 30 -18.24 16.77 -8.65
C ASP A 30 -19.66 16.91 -9.21
N VAL A 31 -20.32 18.04 -8.94
CA VAL A 31 -21.64 18.39 -9.50
C VAL A 31 -21.65 18.36 -11.02
N ASP A 32 -20.49 18.60 -11.64
CA ASP A 32 -20.27 18.54 -13.09
C ASP A 32 -20.03 17.11 -13.62
N GLY A 33 -20.12 16.08 -12.78
CA GLY A 33 -19.84 14.68 -13.15
C GLY A 33 -18.35 14.36 -13.32
N LYS A 34 -17.46 15.32 -13.05
CA LYS A 34 -16.00 15.13 -13.12
C LYS A 34 -15.50 14.46 -11.86
N GLN A 35 -14.65 13.44 -11.99
CA GLN A 35 -13.95 12.88 -10.84
C GLN A 35 -12.83 13.83 -10.41
N GLN A 36 -12.91 14.29 -9.17
CA GLN A 36 -11.86 15.07 -8.53
C GLN A 36 -11.22 14.25 -7.42
N ARG A 37 -9.92 14.45 -7.21
CA ARG A 37 -9.19 13.88 -6.07
C ARG A 37 -9.05 14.93 -4.99
N ARG A 38 -9.24 14.53 -3.74
CA ARG A 38 -8.90 15.33 -2.55
C ARG A 38 -8.02 14.52 -1.63
N ASN A 39 -7.26 15.20 -0.77
CA ASN A 39 -6.58 14.51 0.33
C ASN A 39 -7.64 13.89 1.25
N ARG A 40 -7.39 12.66 1.69
CA ARG A 40 -8.24 11.97 2.66
C ARG A 40 -8.08 12.63 4.03
N ASP A 41 -9.21 12.98 4.64
CA ASP A 41 -9.21 13.56 5.98
C ASP A 41 -8.67 12.56 7.02
N LEU A 42 -8.15 13.08 8.13
CA LEU A 42 -7.71 12.25 9.24
C LEU A 42 -8.88 11.94 10.17
N PRO A 43 -8.85 10.79 10.86
CA PRO A 43 -9.83 10.50 11.89
C PRO A 43 -9.80 11.59 12.99
N PRO A 44 -10.96 11.94 13.58
CA PRO A 44 -11.01 12.92 14.66
C PRO A 44 -10.46 12.34 15.97
N GLY A 45 -9.98 13.20 16.87
CA GLY A 45 -9.59 12.82 18.23
C GLY A 45 -8.18 12.25 18.37
N LEU A 46 -7.37 12.33 17.31
CA LEU A 46 -5.97 11.92 17.36
C LEU A 46 -5.12 12.97 18.11
N SER A 47 -4.05 12.49 18.74
CA SER A 47 -3.00 13.39 19.23
C SER A 47 -2.21 13.95 18.03
N GLN A 48 -1.62 15.15 18.14
CA GLN A 48 -0.77 15.72 17.08
C GLN A 48 0.37 14.77 16.64
N ARG A 49 0.89 13.98 17.60
CA ARG A 49 1.91 12.95 17.33
C ARG A 49 1.34 11.86 16.42
N ASP A 50 0.17 11.32 16.75
CA ASP A 50 -0.47 10.25 15.98
C ASP A 50 -0.92 10.75 14.60
N GLU A 51 -1.42 11.98 14.49
CA GLU A 51 -1.75 12.60 13.21
C GLU A 51 -0.53 12.65 12.28
N HIS A 52 0.61 13.13 12.77
CA HIS A 52 1.83 13.25 11.98
C HIS A 52 2.38 11.87 11.56
N ILE A 53 2.30 10.88 12.46
CA ILE A 53 2.70 9.51 12.17
C ILE A 53 1.78 8.91 11.10
N LEU A 54 0.46 9.05 11.26
CA LEU A 54 -0.53 8.53 10.34
C LEU A 54 -0.39 9.17 8.95
N GLN A 55 -0.23 10.49 8.85
CA GLN A 55 0.04 11.17 7.57
C GLN A 55 1.31 10.66 6.90
N SER A 56 2.39 10.48 7.69
CA SER A 56 3.66 9.95 7.18
C SER A 56 3.49 8.53 6.62
N VAL A 57 2.75 7.67 7.32
CA VAL A 57 2.46 6.30 6.88
C VAL A 57 1.58 6.30 5.63
N LYS A 58 0.46 7.03 5.62
CA LYS A 58 -0.46 7.15 4.47
C LYS A 58 0.28 7.61 3.22
N LYS A 59 1.14 8.63 3.35
CA LYS A 59 1.94 9.15 2.23
C LYS A 59 2.94 8.12 1.70
N ARG A 60 3.69 7.46 2.58
CA ARG A 60 4.70 6.46 2.17
C ARG A 60 4.03 5.23 1.54
N ALA A 61 2.95 4.75 2.14
CA ALA A 61 2.17 3.64 1.60
C ALA A 61 1.57 3.96 0.22
N HIS A 62 1.04 5.17 0.05
CA HIS A 62 0.54 5.64 -1.25
C HIS A 62 1.62 5.50 -2.34
N TYR A 63 2.80 6.06 -2.11
CA TYR A 63 3.84 6.07 -3.14
C TYR A 63 4.49 4.70 -3.36
N LEU A 64 4.59 3.85 -2.34
CA LEU A 64 5.11 2.48 -2.49
C LEU A 64 4.20 1.63 -3.38
N ASP A 65 2.91 1.55 -3.08
CA ASP A 65 1.96 0.66 -3.79
C ASP A 65 1.39 1.27 -5.08
N LYS A 66 1.48 2.59 -5.28
CA LYS A 66 1.17 3.21 -6.58
C LYS A 66 2.21 2.87 -7.65
N GLY A 67 3.36 2.35 -7.24
CA GLY A 67 4.54 2.24 -8.08
C GLY A 67 5.35 3.51 -7.96
N LEU A 68 6.56 3.34 -7.43
CA LEU A 68 7.58 4.36 -7.50
C LEU A 68 8.04 4.42 -8.97
N ASN A 69 7.67 5.48 -9.69
CA ASN A 69 8.50 5.96 -10.81
C ASN A 69 9.83 6.47 -10.21
N ILE A 70 10.62 5.56 -9.63
CA ILE A 70 11.84 5.92 -8.93
C ILE A 70 13.00 5.88 -9.91
N CYS A 71 13.50 7.10 -10.09
CA CYS A 71 14.85 7.46 -10.48
C CYS A 71 15.22 7.10 -11.91
N GLY A 72 15.49 8.12 -12.74
CA GLY A 72 16.22 7.98 -14.00
C GLY A 72 17.66 7.49 -13.81
N LEU A 73 17.82 6.34 -13.14
CA LEU A 73 19.03 5.57 -13.03
C LEU A 73 19.31 4.97 -14.40
N HIS A 74 20.31 5.52 -15.07
CA HIS A 74 20.91 4.91 -16.24
C HIS A 74 21.71 3.71 -15.79
N PHE A 75 21.11 2.53 -15.88
CA PHE A 75 21.82 1.29 -15.66
C PHE A 75 22.46 0.82 -16.98
N GLY A 76 23.76 0.55 -16.97
CA GLY A 76 24.47 0.01 -18.12
C GLY A 76 24.06 -1.43 -18.43
N TRP A 77 24.49 -1.95 -19.59
CA TRP A 77 24.16 -3.29 -20.09
C TRP A 77 24.40 -4.45 -19.10
N SER A 78 25.30 -4.27 -18.12
CA SER A 78 25.65 -5.28 -17.10
C SER A 78 24.67 -5.37 -15.91
N PHE A 79 23.71 -4.45 -15.76
CA PHE A 79 22.62 -4.53 -14.76
C PHE A 79 21.45 -5.40 -15.26
N PHE A 80 21.27 -5.47 -16.57
CA PHE A 80 20.09 -6.04 -17.24
C PHE A 80 20.06 -7.58 -17.34
N ILE A 81 21.16 -8.28 -17.08
CA ILE A 81 21.23 -9.75 -17.24
C ILE A 81 21.19 -10.50 -15.88
N GLY A 82 21.39 -9.81 -14.74
CA GLY A 82 21.65 -10.46 -13.45
C GLY A 82 20.77 -10.07 -12.25
N ILE A 83 19.85 -9.11 -12.38
CA ILE A 83 18.91 -8.78 -11.29
C ILE A 83 17.69 -9.68 -11.41
N ILE A 84 17.84 -10.82 -10.77
CA ILE A 84 16.87 -11.88 -10.60
C ILE A 84 15.61 -11.28 -9.92
N PRO A 85 14.38 -11.63 -10.36
CA PRO A 85 13.11 -11.17 -9.76
C PRO A 85 13.08 -11.16 -8.22
N ILE A 86 13.79 -12.09 -7.59
CA ILE A 86 13.99 -12.19 -6.13
C ILE A 86 14.55 -10.91 -5.48
N ILE A 87 15.43 -10.15 -6.16
CA ILE A 87 16.04 -8.94 -5.59
C ILE A 87 15.00 -7.81 -5.49
N GLY A 88 14.10 -7.71 -6.46
CA GLY A 88 13.00 -6.74 -6.45
C GLY A 88 12.11 -6.94 -5.22
N ASP A 89 11.68 -8.18 -4.99
CA ASP A 89 10.83 -8.53 -3.84
C ASP A 89 11.51 -8.26 -2.50
N ILE A 90 12.81 -8.52 -2.38
CA ILE A 90 13.59 -8.22 -1.16
C ILE A 90 13.67 -6.71 -0.92
N ILE A 91 13.93 -5.91 -1.96
CA ILE A 91 13.99 -4.45 -1.85
C ILE A 91 12.62 -3.91 -1.44
N ASP A 92 11.54 -4.39 -2.04
CA ASP A 92 10.17 -3.96 -1.72
C ASP A 92 9.80 -4.32 -0.27
N ALA A 93 10.14 -5.52 0.19
CA ALA A 93 9.93 -5.93 1.58
C ALA A 93 10.70 -5.05 2.57
N VAL A 94 11.96 -4.71 2.26
CA VAL A 94 12.79 -3.83 3.09
C VAL A 94 12.22 -2.41 3.12
N LEU A 95 11.85 -1.85 1.97
CA LEU A 95 11.27 -0.51 1.88
C LEU A 95 9.96 -0.42 2.64
N ASN A 96 9.06 -1.40 2.48
CA ASN A 96 7.81 -1.46 3.23
C ASN A 96 8.07 -1.48 4.75
N TYR A 97 8.97 -2.35 5.22
CA TYR A 97 9.30 -2.41 6.64
C TYR A 97 9.88 -1.08 7.17
N MET A 98 10.81 -0.47 6.44
CA MET A 98 11.46 0.77 6.87
C MET A 98 10.54 1.99 6.82
N LEU A 99 9.68 2.08 5.80
CA LEU A 99 8.89 3.27 5.52
C LEU A 99 7.49 3.22 6.13
N VAL A 100 6.89 2.05 6.25
CA VAL A 100 5.52 1.87 6.77
C VAL A 100 5.54 1.27 8.16
N VAL A 101 6.01 0.03 8.31
CA VAL A 101 5.90 -0.73 9.57
C VAL A 101 6.70 -0.07 10.71
N ARG A 102 7.95 0.33 10.45
CA ARG A 102 8.80 0.98 11.46
C ARG A 102 8.22 2.31 11.94
N VAL A 103 7.58 3.07 11.06
CA VAL A 103 6.97 4.35 11.40
C VAL A 103 5.69 4.14 12.21
N ALA A 104 4.88 3.17 11.83
CA ALA A 104 3.67 2.79 12.56
C ALA A 104 3.98 2.38 14.01
N ARG A 105 5.13 1.73 14.27
CA ARG A 105 5.58 1.43 15.64
C ARG A 105 5.78 2.65 16.52
N HIS A 106 6.06 3.82 15.94
CA HIS A 106 6.17 5.05 16.72
C HIS A 106 4.82 5.57 17.22
N ALA A 107 3.69 5.00 16.80
CA ALA A 107 2.36 5.29 17.33
C ALA A 107 1.97 4.38 18.51
N ASP A 108 2.93 3.69 19.13
CA ASP A 108 2.70 2.84 20.32
C ASP A 108 1.59 1.80 20.05
N ILE A 109 1.65 1.15 18.89
CA ILE A 109 0.67 0.13 18.46
C ILE A 109 0.89 -1.20 19.18
N PRO A 110 -0.17 -2.00 19.41
CA PRO A 110 -0.05 -3.31 20.05
C PRO A 110 0.62 -4.33 19.13
N ASP A 111 1.26 -5.34 19.72
CA ASP A 111 2.03 -6.36 18.97
C ASP A 111 1.17 -7.12 17.96
N TRP A 112 -0.10 -7.40 18.29
CA TRP A 112 -1.00 -8.09 17.36
C TRP A 112 -1.20 -7.29 16.06
N LEU A 113 -1.27 -5.95 16.13
CA LEU A 113 -1.42 -5.09 14.95
C LEU A 113 -0.13 -5.08 14.12
N LEU A 114 1.02 -5.05 14.81
CA LEU A 114 2.32 -5.16 14.17
C LEU A 114 2.46 -6.49 13.41
N HIS A 115 2.04 -7.59 14.03
CA HIS A 115 2.04 -8.91 13.40
C HIS A 115 1.14 -8.94 12.16
N GLU A 116 -0.04 -8.35 12.22
CA GLU A 116 -0.96 -8.24 11.07
C GLU A 116 -0.31 -7.49 9.90
N MET A 117 0.39 -6.38 10.19
CA MET A 117 1.10 -5.61 9.17
C MET A 117 2.25 -6.40 8.54
N LEU A 118 2.98 -7.17 9.35
CA LEU A 118 4.05 -8.05 8.87
C LEU A 118 3.51 -9.22 8.05
N LEU A 119 2.35 -9.77 8.41
CA LEU A 119 1.68 -10.83 7.65
C LEU A 119 1.25 -10.34 6.27
N ASN A 120 0.69 -9.14 6.16
CA ASN A 120 0.39 -8.54 4.85
C ASN A 120 1.65 -8.46 3.96
N ASN A 121 2.78 -8.06 4.54
CA ASN A 121 4.05 -7.99 3.81
C ASN A 121 4.55 -9.38 3.39
N ALA A 122 4.46 -10.36 4.30
CA ALA A 122 4.88 -11.72 4.04
C ALA A 122 4.03 -12.37 2.93
N ILE A 123 2.72 -12.13 2.91
CA ILE A 123 1.81 -12.59 1.85
C ILE A 123 2.22 -11.97 0.51
N SER A 124 2.45 -10.65 0.48
CA SER A 124 2.88 -9.95 -0.74
C SER A 124 4.20 -10.50 -1.28
N ALA A 125 5.20 -10.68 -0.41
CA ALA A 125 6.51 -11.20 -0.78
C ALA A 125 6.43 -12.67 -1.24
N ALA A 126 5.64 -13.51 -0.56
CA ALA A 126 5.47 -14.91 -0.93
C ALA A 126 4.82 -15.07 -2.32
N VAL A 127 3.87 -14.20 -2.65
CA VAL A 127 3.19 -14.23 -3.95
C VAL A 127 4.05 -13.62 -5.07
N GLY A 128 4.92 -12.64 -4.77
CA GLY A 128 5.90 -12.10 -5.73
C GLY A 128 6.87 -13.14 -6.30
N LEU A 129 7.14 -14.21 -5.55
CA LEU A 129 7.95 -15.33 -6.01
C LEU A 129 7.30 -16.15 -7.14
N VAL A 130 5.99 -15.97 -7.40
CA VAL A 130 5.26 -16.69 -8.45
C VAL A 130 5.25 -15.85 -9.74
N PRO A 131 5.99 -16.25 -10.80
CA PRO A 131 6.06 -15.47 -12.03
C PRO A 131 4.68 -15.37 -12.73
N PHE A 132 4.40 -14.22 -13.34
CA PHE A 132 3.16 -13.87 -14.07
C PHE A 132 1.88 -13.73 -13.22
N ALA A 133 1.60 -14.68 -12.33
CA ALA A 133 0.42 -14.59 -11.45
C ALA A 133 0.68 -13.70 -10.22
N GLY A 134 1.94 -13.65 -9.77
CA GLY A 134 2.37 -12.86 -8.62
C GLY A 134 2.22 -11.37 -8.83
N ASP A 135 2.65 -10.86 -9.99
CA ASP A 135 2.62 -9.43 -10.30
C ASP A 135 1.19 -8.85 -10.26
N VAL A 136 0.23 -9.59 -10.80
CA VAL A 136 -1.20 -9.21 -10.78
C VAL A 136 -1.71 -9.22 -9.35
N PHE A 137 -1.39 -10.25 -8.57
CA PHE A 137 -1.81 -10.33 -7.17
C PHE A 137 -1.20 -9.20 -6.34
N ILE A 138 0.07 -8.86 -6.53
CA ILE A 138 0.74 -7.74 -5.84
C ILE A 138 -0.01 -6.43 -6.12
N ALA A 139 -0.33 -6.17 -7.39
CA ALA A 139 -1.04 -4.96 -7.82
C ALA A 139 -2.45 -4.85 -7.21
N VAL A 140 -3.11 -5.97 -6.92
CA VAL A 140 -4.42 -6.01 -6.24
C VAL A 140 -4.29 -5.92 -4.74
N PHE A 141 -3.38 -6.71 -4.18
CA PHE A 141 -3.28 -6.92 -2.75
C PHE A 141 -2.84 -5.65 -2.03
N LYS A 142 -1.87 -4.91 -2.60
CA LYS A 142 -1.37 -3.62 -2.11
C LYS A 142 -1.14 -3.62 -0.59
N ALA A 143 -0.11 -4.34 -0.18
CA ALA A 143 0.18 -4.59 1.23
C ALA A 143 0.41 -3.29 2.02
N ASN A 144 1.04 -2.27 1.43
CA ASN A 144 1.28 -1.00 2.13
C ASN A 144 -0.02 -0.23 2.38
N TRP A 145 -0.96 -0.22 1.43
CA TRP A 145 -2.28 0.41 1.60
C TRP A 145 -3.10 -0.30 2.68
N ARG A 146 -3.08 -1.64 2.71
CA ARG A 146 -3.71 -2.42 3.79
C ARG A 146 -3.13 -2.08 5.15
N ASN A 147 -1.80 -1.99 5.25
CA ASN A 147 -1.10 -1.64 6.47
C ASN A 147 -1.42 -0.22 6.95
N ALA A 148 -1.53 0.74 6.03
CA ALA A 148 -1.94 2.10 6.36
C ALA A 148 -3.41 2.14 6.85
N ALA A 149 -4.30 1.36 6.23
CA ALA A 149 -5.69 1.25 6.66
C ALA A 149 -5.84 0.61 8.05
N LEU A 150 -5.05 -0.43 8.36
CA LEU A 150 -4.99 -1.04 9.68
C LEU A 150 -4.56 -0.05 10.76
N LEU A 151 -3.53 0.75 10.49
CA LEU A 151 -3.07 1.80 11.40
C LEU A 151 -4.12 2.91 11.57
N GLU A 152 -4.71 3.37 10.47
CA GLU A 152 -5.76 4.39 10.48
C GLU A 152 -6.95 3.97 11.35
N GLU A 153 -7.42 2.74 11.17
CA GLU A 153 -8.55 2.19 11.92
C GLU A 153 -8.24 2.06 13.42
N TYR A 154 -7.05 1.57 13.75
CA TYR A 154 -6.63 1.47 15.14
C TYR A 154 -6.54 2.85 15.82
N LEU A 155 -5.97 3.84 15.14
CA LEU A 155 -5.89 5.21 15.66
C LEU A 155 -7.25 5.90 15.74
N ARG A 156 -8.17 5.61 14.81
CA ARG A 156 -9.56 6.09 14.87
C ARG A 156 -10.25 5.61 16.14
N ILE A 157 -10.22 4.31 16.40
CA ILE A 157 -10.84 3.71 17.61
C ILE A 157 -10.20 4.29 18.87
N ARG A 158 -8.87 4.47 18.89
CA ARG A 158 -8.16 5.11 19.99
C ARG A 158 -8.61 6.56 20.18
N GLY A 159 -8.73 7.34 19.11
CA GLY A 159 -9.17 8.74 19.11
C GLY A 159 -10.61 8.92 19.60
N GLU A 160 -11.52 8.03 19.19
CA GLU A 160 -12.91 8.02 19.67
C GLU A 160 -13.02 7.78 21.18
N GLY A 161 -12.07 7.07 21.76
CA GLY A 161 -11.96 6.91 23.21
C GLY A 161 -11.61 8.20 23.96
N PHE A 162 -10.99 9.17 23.30
CA PHE A 162 -10.65 10.48 23.88
C PHE A 162 -11.73 11.55 23.69
N ILE A 163 -12.62 11.38 22.70
CA ILE A 163 -13.72 12.33 22.42
C ILE A 163 -14.94 12.08 23.34
N LYS A 164 -15.10 10.85 23.83
CA LYS A 164 -16.17 10.47 24.77
C LYS A 164 -15.87 10.91 26.19
#